data_AF-A0A1J4P0D5-F1
#
_entry.id   AF-A0A1J4P0D5-F1
#
_cell.length_a   1.000
_cell.length_b   1.000
_cell.length_c   1.000
_cell.angle_alpha   90.00
_cell.angle_beta   90.00
_cell.angle_gamma   90.00
#
_symmetry.space_group_name_H-M   'P 1'
#
loop_
_entity.id
_entity.type
_entity.pdbx_description
1 polymer ?
#
loop_
_entity_poly.entity_id
_entity_poly.type
_entity_poly.pdbx_seq_one_letter_code
_entity_poly.pdbx_strand_id
1 'polypeptide(L)'
;MGTVNGVDLFLLGRALMKIGEAAMPEPEGGSGRHGGSTRSVLIVAGDVSAHPASAVGEIAERTGLPQSQVSTAVARLKEAGAVTAAPDPADRRRLLVSPAAEASARVAAVRETSVDSALAAALDGPGEAELAEVAAALDLLARRLTPRTFTG
;
A
#
# COMPACT_ATOMS: atom_id res chain seq x y z
N MET A 1 -15.15 0.93 -28.50
CA MET A 1 -14.95 1.86 -27.36
C MET A 1 -15.45 1.15 -26.12
N GLY A 2 -14.64 1.07 -25.07
CA GLY A 2 -14.99 0.35 -23.84
C GLY A 2 -16.28 0.89 -23.21
N THR A 3 -17.12 -0.01 -22.71
CA THR A 3 -18.44 0.29 -22.12
C THR A 3 -18.39 0.68 -20.65
N VAL A 4 -17.20 0.65 -20.03
CA VAL A 4 -17.01 0.94 -18.60
C VAL A 4 -17.33 2.41 -18.34
N ASN A 5 -18.36 2.65 -17.52
CA ASN A 5 -18.74 3.99 -17.08
C ASN A 5 -18.11 4.35 -15.72
N GLY A 6 -18.36 5.56 -15.24
CA GLY A 6 -17.78 6.04 -13.97
C GLY A 6 -18.21 5.24 -12.72
N VAL A 7 -19.44 4.72 -12.70
CA VAL A 7 -19.94 3.87 -11.60
C VAL A 7 -19.24 2.52 -11.65
N ASP A 8 -19.12 1.91 -12.83
CA ASP A 8 -18.41 0.64 -13.01
C ASP A 8 -16.95 0.76 -12.54
N LEU A 9 -16.28 1.85 -12.93
CA LEU A 9 -14.89 2.11 -12.52
C LEU A 9 -14.77 2.27 -11.00
N PHE A 10 -15.70 2.98 -10.35
CA PHE A 10 -15.68 3.14 -8.90
C PHE A 10 -15.89 1.81 -8.17
N LEU A 11 -16.86 1.00 -8.61
CA LEU A 11 -17.13 -0.31 -8.03
C LEU A 11 -15.97 -1.28 -8.28
N LEU A 12 -15.36 -1.23 -9.46
CA LEU A 12 -14.15 -1.98 -9.79
C LEU A 12 -13.02 -1.60 -8.83
N GLY A 13 -12.75 -0.31 -8.62
CA GLY A 13 -11.74 0.16 -7.67
C GLY A 13 -11.98 -0.39 -6.25
N ARG A 14 -13.23 -0.43 -5.81
CA ARG A 14 -13.60 -1.01 -4.50
C ARG A 14 -13.38 -2.53 -4.46
N ALA A 15 -13.67 -3.25 -5.53
CA ALA A 15 -13.43 -4.70 -5.61
C ALA A 15 -11.93 -5.01 -5.59
N LEU A 16 -11.14 -4.32 -6.41
CA LEU A 16 -9.69 -4.46 -6.45
C LEU A 16 -9.05 -4.17 -5.09
N MET A 17 -9.55 -3.16 -4.38
CA MET A 17 -9.10 -2.84 -3.03
C MET A 17 -9.33 -4.01 -2.06
N LYS A 18 -10.51 -4.65 -2.08
CA LYS A 18 -10.79 -5.81 -1.23
C LYS A 18 -9.91 -7.01 -1.56
N ILE A 19 -9.68 -7.27 -2.85
CA ILE A 19 -8.82 -8.36 -3.31
C ILE A 19 -7.39 -8.13 -2.82
N GLY A 20 -6.87 -6.90 -2.98
CA GLY A 20 -5.56 -6.52 -2.47
C GLY A 20 -5.45 -6.70 -0.96
N GLU A 21 -6.46 -6.25 -0.19
CA GLU A 21 -6.49 -6.44 1.26
C GLU A 21 -6.49 -7.93 1.68
N ALA A 22 -7.19 -8.79 0.95
CA ALA A 22 -7.23 -10.23 1.21
C ALA A 22 -5.95 -10.97 0.83
N ALA A 23 -5.21 -10.48 -0.17
CA ALA A 23 -3.92 -11.04 -0.58
C ALA A 23 -2.78 -10.67 0.37
N MET A 24 -2.90 -9.55 1.10
CA MET A 24 -1.84 -9.09 1.99
C MET A 24 -1.64 -10.05 3.16
N PRO A 25 -0.39 -10.41 3.49
CA PRO A 25 -0.12 -11.28 4.63
C PRO A 25 -0.56 -10.58 5.92
N GLU A 26 -1.08 -11.36 6.87
CA GLU A 26 -1.40 -10.82 8.17
C GLU A 26 -0.14 -10.24 8.82
N PRO A 27 -0.24 -9.05 9.43
CA PRO A 27 0.89 -8.48 10.14
C PRO A 27 1.27 -9.39 11.32
N GLU A 28 2.57 -9.59 11.51
CA GLU A 28 3.09 -10.36 12.63
C GLU A 28 2.49 -9.92 13.97
N GLY A 29 1.89 -10.88 14.66
CA GLY A 29 1.20 -10.69 15.94
C GLY A 29 -0.25 -10.21 15.85
N GLY A 30 -0.83 -10.25 14.66
CA GLY A 30 -2.27 -10.13 14.41
C GLY A 30 -2.78 -8.70 14.25
N SER A 31 -3.99 -8.56 13.70
CA SER A 31 -4.69 -7.29 13.47
C SER A 31 -4.92 -6.46 14.74
N GLY A 32 -4.80 -7.07 15.93
CA GLY A 32 -4.97 -6.41 17.22
C GLY A 32 -3.70 -5.81 17.84
N ARG A 33 -2.49 -6.12 17.34
CA ARG A 33 -1.23 -5.71 17.99
C ARG A 33 -0.86 -4.24 17.77
N HIS A 34 -1.35 -3.65 16.69
CA HIS A 34 -1.11 -2.26 16.32
C HIS A 34 -2.42 -1.62 15.87
N GLY A 35 -2.89 -0.61 16.62
CA GLY A 35 -4.11 0.13 16.27
C GLY A 35 -3.95 0.91 14.96
N GLY A 36 -4.31 0.32 13.83
CA GLY A 36 -4.29 0.98 12.53
C GLY A 36 -4.60 0.00 11.40
N SER A 37 -5.50 0.38 10.50
CA SER A 37 -5.89 -0.46 9.37
C SER A 37 -4.72 -0.66 8.39
N THR A 38 -4.59 -1.86 7.80
CA THR A 38 -3.68 -2.14 6.68
C THR A 38 -3.80 -1.10 5.58
N ARG A 39 -5.02 -0.61 5.34
CA ARG A 39 -5.30 0.50 4.43
C ARG A 39 -4.51 1.76 4.78
N SER A 40 -4.55 2.21 6.04
CA SER A 40 -3.86 3.43 6.47
C SER A 40 -2.34 3.28 6.31
N VAL A 41 -1.80 2.08 6.56
CA VAL A 41 -0.38 1.76 6.33
C VAL A 41 -0.01 1.90 4.86
N LEU A 42 -0.81 1.35 3.95
CA LEU A 42 -0.56 1.43 2.51
C LEU A 42 -0.68 2.86 1.97
N ILE A 43 -1.68 3.63 2.42
CA ILE A 43 -1.85 5.03 2.06
C ILE A 43 -0.63 5.86 2.49
N VAL A 44 -0.19 5.69 3.75
CA VAL A 44 0.97 6.41 4.29
C VAL A 44 2.26 5.97 3.60
N ALA A 45 2.43 4.68 3.31
CA ALA A 45 3.59 4.19 2.55
C ALA A 45 3.67 4.78 1.15
N GLY A 46 2.52 4.86 0.46
CA GLY A 46 2.41 5.50 -0.85
C GLY A 46 2.78 6.99 -0.79
N ASP A 47 2.26 7.72 0.19
CA ASP A 47 2.55 9.14 0.36
C ASP A 47 4.03 9.40 0.71
N VAL A 48 4.61 8.67 1.66
CA VAL A 48 6.03 8.80 2.01
C VAL A 48 6.95 8.47 0.83
N SER A 49 6.54 7.53 -0.02
CA SER A 49 7.29 7.19 -1.24
C SER A 49 7.24 8.32 -2.28
N ALA A 50 6.09 8.99 -2.41
CA ALA A 50 5.93 10.12 -3.32
C ALA A 50 6.53 11.42 -2.76
N HIS A 51 6.56 11.57 -1.44
CA HIS A 51 7.02 12.76 -0.72
C HIS A 51 8.00 12.40 0.40
N PRO A 52 9.25 12.00 0.08
CA PRO A 52 10.26 11.69 1.08
C PRO A 52 10.58 12.89 1.98
N ALA A 53 11.16 12.62 3.16
CA ALA A 53 11.50 13.63 4.16
C ALA A 53 10.30 14.47 4.63
N SER A 54 9.14 13.84 4.77
CA SER A 54 7.92 14.51 5.26
C SER A 54 7.71 14.30 6.75
N ALA A 55 7.25 15.33 7.44
CA ALA A 55 6.77 15.23 8.81
C ALA A 55 5.38 14.55 8.86
N VAL A 56 5.05 13.93 10.01
CA VAL A 56 3.75 13.26 10.23
C VAL A 56 2.56 14.18 9.94
N GLY A 57 2.65 15.46 10.31
CA GLY A 57 1.59 16.44 10.03
C GLY A 57 1.35 16.68 8.54
N GLU A 58 2.43 16.74 7.75
CA GLU A 58 2.35 16.94 6.29
C GLU A 58 1.79 15.71 5.58
N ILE A 59 2.15 14.51 6.07
CA ILE A 59 1.57 13.25 5.60
C ILE A 59 0.07 13.21 5.93
N ALA A 60 -0.32 13.60 7.15
CA ALA A 60 -1.74 13.66 7.54
C ALA A 60 -2.54 14.62 6.67
N GLU A 61 -1.98 15.79 6.36
CA GLU A 61 -2.61 16.79 5.49
C GLU A 61 -2.84 16.25 4.08
N ARG A 62 -1.83 15.66 3.44
CA ARG A 62 -1.95 15.13 2.07
C ARG A 62 -2.83 13.90 1.97
N THR A 63 -2.81 13.03 2.99
CA THR A 63 -3.58 11.78 2.98
C THR A 63 -5.02 11.95 3.48
N GLY A 64 -5.32 13.06 4.18
CA GLY A 64 -6.60 13.28 4.85
C GLY A 64 -6.84 12.35 6.05
N LEU A 65 -5.83 11.59 6.48
CA LEU A 65 -5.92 10.69 7.62
C LEU A 65 -5.72 11.47 8.93
N PRO A 66 -6.38 11.06 10.03
CA PRO A 66 -6.08 11.62 11.34
C PRO A 66 -4.60 11.44 11.70
N GLN A 67 -3.98 12.46 12.29
CA GLN A 67 -2.55 12.44 12.64
C GLN A 67 -2.17 11.23 13.52
N SER A 68 -3.06 10.80 14.43
CA SER A 68 -2.85 9.60 15.25
C SER A 68 -2.78 8.32 14.42
N GLN A 69 -3.59 8.19 13.36
CA GLN A 69 -3.52 7.05 12.44
C GLN A 69 -2.24 7.07 11.62
N VAL A 70 -1.81 8.25 11.16
CA VAL A 70 -0.55 8.40 10.44
C VAL A 70 0.63 8.02 11.34
N SER A 71 0.65 8.50 12.60
CA SER A 71 1.67 8.10 13.57
C SER A 71 1.74 6.58 13.75
N THR A 72 0.59 5.90 13.92
CA THR A 72 0.61 4.44 14.05
C THR A 72 1.07 3.75 12.77
N ALA A 73 0.65 4.23 11.60
CA ALA A 73 1.09 3.70 10.32
C ALA A 73 2.61 3.85 10.13
N VAL A 74 3.17 5.02 10.43
CA VAL A 74 4.62 5.28 10.40
C VAL A 74 5.37 4.36 11.37
N ALA A 75 4.85 4.16 12.59
CA ALA A 75 5.46 3.25 13.56
C ALA A 75 5.52 1.81 13.01
N ARG A 76 4.42 1.32 12.42
CA ARG A 76 4.38 -0.02 11.80
C ARG A 76 5.32 -0.14 10.61
N LEU A 77 5.38 0.89 9.75
CA LEU A 77 6.29 0.91 8.61
C LEU A 77 7.75 0.92 9.07
N LYS A 78 8.07 1.63 10.16
CA LYS A 78 9.41 1.66 10.74
C LYS A 78 9.79 0.31 11.34
N GLU A 79 8.89 -0.33 12.09
CA GLU A 79 9.08 -1.68 12.62
C GLU A 79 9.30 -2.71 11.50
N ALA A 80 8.57 -2.57 10.39
CA ALA A 80 8.74 -3.41 9.21
C ALA A 80 10.01 -3.07 8.40
N GLY A 81 10.76 -2.03 8.75
CA GLY A 81 11.92 -1.57 8.00
C GLY A 81 11.59 -0.97 6.62
N ALA A 82 10.37 -0.51 6.41
CA ALA A 82 9.92 0.12 5.16
C ALA A 82 10.26 1.61 5.09
N VAL A 83 10.38 2.27 6.25
CA VAL A 83 10.70 3.69 6.36
C VAL A 83 11.74 3.94 7.45
N THR A 84 12.44 5.06 7.33
CA THR A 84 13.33 5.61 8.36
C THR A 84 12.80 6.96 8.81
N ALA A 85 13.18 7.38 10.02
CA ALA A 85 12.85 8.71 10.54
C ALA A 85 14.09 9.35 11.14
N ALA A 86 14.38 10.59 10.75
CA ALA A 86 15.53 11.37 11.22
C ALA A 86 15.09 12.77 11.69
N PRO A 87 15.80 13.41 12.63
CA PRO A 87 15.52 14.78 13.02
C PRO A 87 15.63 15.74 11.83
N ASP A 88 14.71 16.70 11.75
CA ASP A 88 14.80 17.79 10.78
C ASP A 88 16.02 18.67 11.11
N PRO A 89 16.95 18.91 10.16
CA PRO A 89 18.10 19.77 10.39
C PRO A 89 17.73 21.23 10.67
N ALA A 90 16.57 21.70 10.20
CA ALA A 90 16.07 23.05 10.43
C ALA A 90 15.31 23.20 11.78
N ASP A 91 14.64 22.15 12.25
CA ASP A 91 13.99 22.09 13.56
C ASP A 91 14.08 20.69 14.17
N ARG A 92 15.07 20.44 15.03
CA ARG A 92 15.33 19.12 15.63
C ARG A 92 14.16 18.54 16.44
N ARG A 93 13.12 19.33 16.74
CA ARG A 93 11.88 18.85 17.38
C ARG A 93 10.98 18.08 16.40
N ARG A 94 11.19 18.24 15.09
CA ARG A 94 10.47 17.52 14.03
C ARG A 94 11.25 16.28 13.61
N LEU A 95 10.53 15.20 13.34
CA LEU A 95 11.07 14.00 12.70
C LEU A 95 10.54 13.93 11.27
N LEU A 96 11.45 13.79 10.32
CA LEU A 96 11.16 13.62 8.89
C LEU A 96 11.22 12.13 8.56
N VAL A 97 10.17 11.64 7.92
CA VAL A 97 10.00 10.24 7.51
C VAL A 97 10.36 10.12 6.04
N SER A 98 11.18 9.12 5.73
CA SER A 98 11.61 8.79 4.36
C SER A 98 11.48 7.28 4.12
N PRO A 99 11.33 6.83 2.86
CA PRO A 99 11.50 5.42 2.53
C PRO A 99 12.85 4.91 3.02
N ALA A 100 12.91 3.64 3.42
CA ALA A 100 14.19 3.00 3.68
C ALA A 100 14.98 2.89 2.37
N ALA A 101 16.31 3.09 2.44
CA ALA A 101 17.18 3.01 1.27
C ALA A 101 17.19 1.59 0.66
N GLU A 102 17.04 0.58 1.51
CA GLU A 102 16.93 -0.82 1.12
C GLU A 102 15.62 -1.37 1.69
N ALA A 103 14.86 -2.09 0.85
CA ALA A 103 13.67 -2.79 1.32
C ALA A 103 14.10 -3.92 2.27
N SER A 104 13.53 -3.95 3.48
CA SER A 104 13.75 -5.07 4.38
C SER A 104 13.26 -6.38 3.75
N ALA A 105 13.79 -7.52 4.21
CA ALA A 105 13.31 -8.84 3.78
C ALA A 105 11.79 -9.01 3.98
N ARG A 106 11.22 -8.36 5.01
CA ARG A 106 9.78 -8.32 5.26
C ARG A 106 9.03 -7.54 4.19
N VAL A 107 9.53 -6.39 3.77
CA VAL A 107 8.92 -5.60 2.68
C VAL A 107 9.05 -6.33 1.34
N ALA A 108 10.17 -7.00 1.09
CA ALA A 108 10.37 -7.83 -0.10
C ALA A 108 9.36 -8.99 -0.14
N ALA A 109 9.22 -9.76 0.95
CA ALA A 109 8.27 -10.87 1.02
C ALA A 109 6.80 -10.43 0.79
N VAL A 110 6.40 -9.27 1.31
CA VAL A 110 5.06 -8.70 1.04
C VAL A 110 4.89 -8.37 -0.44
N ARG A 111 5.94 -7.85 -1.11
CA ARG A 111 5.90 -7.54 -2.56
C ARG A 111 5.88 -8.78 -3.44
N GLU A 112 6.48 -9.87 -2.97
CA GLU A 112 6.49 -11.17 -3.65
C GLU A 112 5.20 -11.97 -3.42
N THR A 113 4.31 -11.50 -2.55
CA THR A 113 3.04 -12.17 -2.28
C THR A 113 2.15 -12.13 -3.51
N SER A 114 1.85 -13.31 -4.07
CA SER A 114 0.94 -13.44 -5.21
C SER A 114 -0.49 -13.09 -4.81
N VAL A 115 -1.19 -12.41 -5.72
CA VAL A 115 -2.62 -12.13 -5.63
C VAL A 115 -3.49 -13.25 -6.19
N ASP A 116 -2.90 -14.30 -6.78
CA ASP A 116 -3.62 -15.31 -7.57
C ASP A 116 -4.68 -16.06 -6.75
N SER A 117 -4.37 -16.38 -5.49
CA SER A 117 -5.34 -17.04 -4.59
C SER A 117 -6.52 -16.14 -4.26
N ALA A 118 -6.28 -14.85 -4.04
CA ALA A 118 -7.32 -13.86 -3.77
C ALA A 118 -8.16 -13.57 -5.02
N LEU A 119 -7.53 -13.55 -6.21
CA LEU A 119 -8.21 -13.42 -7.49
C LEU A 119 -9.09 -14.65 -7.78
N ALA A 120 -8.56 -15.85 -7.59
CA ALA A 120 -9.31 -17.08 -7.79
C ALA A 120 -10.54 -17.14 -6.87
N ALA A 121 -10.40 -16.70 -5.61
CA ALA A 121 -11.53 -16.61 -4.69
C ALA A 121 -12.56 -15.55 -5.12
N ALA A 122 -12.13 -14.40 -5.60
CA ALA A 122 -13.02 -13.32 -6.04
C ALA A 122 -13.76 -13.63 -7.36
N LEU A 123 -13.22 -14.54 -8.16
CA LEU A 123 -13.78 -15.02 -9.43
C LEU A 123 -14.55 -16.35 -9.25
N ASP A 124 -14.87 -16.75 -8.01
CA ASP A 124 -15.61 -17.96 -7.68
C ASP A 124 -14.99 -19.27 -8.24
N GLY A 125 -13.66 -19.37 -8.25
CA GLY A 125 -12.93 -20.56 -8.72
C GLY A 125 -12.84 -20.65 -10.25
N PRO A 126 -12.21 -19.66 -10.91
CA PRO A 126 -12.12 -19.58 -12.36
C PRO A 126 -11.25 -20.71 -12.94
N GLY A 127 -11.39 -20.95 -14.23
CA GLY A 127 -10.41 -21.76 -14.96
C GLY A 127 -9.04 -21.08 -15.05
N GLU A 128 -7.98 -21.86 -15.28
CA GLU A 128 -6.60 -21.33 -15.35
C GLU A 128 -6.44 -20.23 -16.41
N ALA A 129 -7.09 -20.37 -17.57
CA ALA A 129 -7.04 -19.39 -18.65
C ALA A 129 -7.70 -18.05 -18.26
N GLU A 130 -8.83 -18.10 -17.56
CA GLU A 130 -9.55 -16.91 -17.09
C GLU A 130 -8.76 -16.19 -16.00
N LEU A 131 -8.19 -16.94 -15.05
CA LEU A 131 -7.32 -16.36 -14.01
C LEU A 131 -6.11 -15.65 -14.63
N ALA A 132 -5.46 -16.29 -15.61
CA ALA A 132 -4.31 -15.72 -16.31
C ALA A 132 -4.68 -14.44 -17.09
N GLU A 133 -5.85 -14.42 -17.74
CA GLU A 133 -6.35 -13.23 -18.45
C GLU A 133 -6.56 -12.05 -17.49
N VAL A 134 -7.24 -12.29 -16.36
CA VAL A 134 -7.49 -11.24 -15.36
C VAL A 134 -6.18 -10.75 -14.75
N ALA A 135 -5.26 -11.66 -14.39
CA ALA A 135 -3.95 -11.28 -13.84
C ALA A 135 -3.15 -10.42 -14.83
N ALA A 136 -3.13 -10.78 -16.12
CA ALA A 136 -2.45 -10.00 -17.15
C ALA A 136 -3.08 -8.60 -17.34
N ALA A 137 -4.40 -8.50 -17.27
CA ALA A 137 -5.10 -7.22 -17.33
C ALA A 137 -4.76 -6.32 -16.14
N LEU A 138 -4.70 -6.88 -14.93
CA LEU A 138 -4.32 -6.14 -13.72
C LEU A 138 -2.87 -5.65 -13.77
N ASP A 139 -1.95 -6.49 -14.22
CA ASP A 139 -0.55 -6.15 -14.41
C ASP A 139 -0.38 -5.02 -15.45
N LEU A 140 -1.14 -5.06 -16.55
CA LEU A 140 -1.21 -3.95 -17.50
C LEU A 140 -1.72 -2.66 -16.84
N LEU A 141 -2.83 -2.71 -16.11
CA LEU A 141 -3.41 -1.53 -15.45
C LEU A 141 -2.46 -0.95 -14.40
N ALA A 142 -1.85 -1.80 -13.57
CA ALA A 142 -0.90 -1.39 -12.53
C ALA A 142 0.30 -0.65 -13.16
N ARG A 143 0.90 -1.19 -14.24
CA ARG A 143 2.00 -0.52 -14.95
C ARG A 143 1.64 0.84 -15.53
N ARG A 144 0.36 1.06 -15.88
CA ARG A 144 -0.10 2.28 -16.56
C ARG A 144 -0.65 3.33 -15.61
N LEU A 145 -1.25 2.91 -14.51
CA LEU A 145 -2.06 3.77 -13.64
C LEU A 145 -1.46 3.94 -12.24
N THR A 146 -0.62 3.02 -11.77
CA THR A 146 0.07 3.21 -10.50
C THR A 146 1.16 4.27 -10.70
N PRO A 147 1.22 5.32 -9.84
CA PRO A 147 2.35 6.25 -9.84
C PRO A 147 3.66 5.45 -9.83
N ARG A 148 4.67 5.85 -10.60
CA ARG A 148 6.00 5.22 -10.58
C ARG A 148 6.68 5.49 -9.23
N THR A 149 6.17 4.89 -8.17
CA THR A 149 6.89 4.65 -6.94
C THR A 149 7.53 3.29 -7.14
N PHE A 150 8.87 3.23 -7.16
CA PHE A 150 9.72 2.07 -7.47
C PHE A 150 10.32 2.01 -8.89
N THR A 151 11.49 2.63 -9.01
CA THR A 151 12.63 2.01 -9.68
C THR A 151 13.83 2.27 -8.76
N GLY A 152 14.26 1.24 -8.05
CA GLY A 152 15.32 1.26 -7.05
C GLY A 152 15.44 -0.13 -6.46
#